data_AF-A0A392NRF8-F1
#
_entry.id   AF-A0A392NRF8-F1
#
_cell.length_a   1.000
_cell.length_b   1.000
_cell.length_c   1.000
_cell.angle_alpha   90.00
_cell.angle_beta   90.00
_cell.angle_gamma   90.00
#
_symmetry.space_group_name_H-M   'P 1'
#
loop_
_entity.id
_entity.type
_entity.pdbx_description
1 polymer ?
#
loop_
_entity_poly.entity_id
_entity_poly.type
_entity_poly.pdbx_seq_one_letter_code
_entity_poly.pdbx_strand_id
1 'polypeptide(L)'
;MNPSTSTSRKKKKKKKATIFSWSLRDIFKEDLYKNKVDYIDLYFKSSEQSFESFVYPLLEESRAQICSSMEILSSSPYAEVVSLEKKLSQSC
;
A
#
# COMPACT_ATOMS: atom_id res chain seq x y z
N MET A 1 -21.30 7.95 43.89
CA MET A 1 -21.48 6.85 42.93
C MET A 1 -20.79 7.26 41.63
N ASN A 2 -19.66 6.65 41.27
CA ASN A 2 -18.90 6.97 40.07
C ASN A 2 -18.95 5.78 39.12
N PRO A 3 -19.32 5.95 37.84
CA PRO A 3 -19.01 4.97 36.81
C PRO A 3 -17.69 5.36 36.16
N SER A 4 -16.63 4.61 36.46
CA SER A 4 -15.36 4.68 35.74
C SER A 4 -15.59 4.28 34.28
N THR A 5 -15.60 5.24 33.36
CA THR A 5 -15.62 5.00 31.93
C THR A 5 -14.22 4.66 31.44
N SER A 6 -13.96 3.37 31.28
CA SER A 6 -12.79 2.86 30.57
C SER A 6 -12.89 3.23 29.09
N THR A 7 -12.27 4.35 28.72
CA THR A 7 -12.06 4.71 27.31
C THR A 7 -10.93 3.84 26.76
N SER A 8 -11.31 2.67 26.22
CA SER A 8 -10.41 1.83 25.44
C SER A 8 -9.95 2.61 24.21
N ARG A 9 -8.74 3.17 24.26
CA ARG A 9 -8.09 3.82 23.11
C ARG A 9 -7.90 2.78 22.01
N LYS A 10 -8.83 2.70 21.06
CA LYS A 10 -8.60 2.03 19.78
C LYS A 10 -7.43 2.77 19.12
N LYS A 11 -6.23 2.16 19.16
CA LYS A 11 -5.08 2.60 18.37
C LYS A 11 -5.53 2.68 16.91
N LYS A 12 -5.70 3.89 16.36
CA LYS A 12 -5.83 4.11 14.92
C LYS A 12 -4.58 3.54 14.26
N LYS A 13 -4.68 2.34 13.68
CA LYS A 13 -3.61 1.75 12.87
C LYS A 13 -3.39 2.70 11.69
N LYS A 14 -2.23 3.33 11.62
CA LYS A 14 -1.83 4.21 10.52
C LYS A 14 -1.83 3.38 9.22
N LYS A 15 -2.76 3.67 8.30
CA LYS A 15 -2.91 2.99 6.99
C LYS A 15 -1.75 3.19 5.99
N LYS A 16 -0.71 3.95 6.36
CA LYS A 16 0.37 4.37 5.45
C LYS A 16 1.40 3.28 5.11
N ALA A 17 1.33 2.10 5.71
CA ALA A 17 2.36 1.06 5.56
C ALA A 17 1.92 -0.18 4.77
N THR A 18 0.67 -0.24 4.30
CA THR A 18 0.14 -1.48 3.70
C THR A 18 0.81 -1.81 2.36
N ILE A 19 0.98 -0.81 1.49
CA ILE A 19 1.54 -1.01 0.13
C ILE A 19 3.02 -1.47 0.22
N PHE A 20 3.80 -0.87 1.12
CA PHE A 20 5.21 -1.24 1.33
C PHE A 20 5.40 -2.60 2.01
N SER A 21 4.32 -3.18 2.57
CA SER A 21 4.36 -4.50 3.20
C SER A 21 3.91 -5.64 2.30
N TRP A 22 3.52 -5.35 1.05
CA TRP A 22 3.09 -6.38 0.10
C TRP A 22 4.27 -7.24 -0.36
N SER A 23 4.05 -8.55 -0.36
CA SER A 23 4.90 -9.48 -1.09
C SER A 23 4.56 -9.44 -2.60
N LEU A 24 5.45 -9.98 -3.44
CA LEU A 24 5.14 -10.20 -4.86
C LEU A 24 3.86 -11.03 -5.04
N ARG A 25 3.63 -12.02 -4.17
CA ARG A 25 2.40 -12.82 -4.20
C ARG A 25 1.15 -11.98 -3.95
N ASP A 26 1.22 -11.02 -3.05
CA ASP A 26 0.11 -10.09 -2.79
C ASP A 26 -0.13 -9.19 -4.00
N ILE A 27 0.94 -8.69 -4.63
CA ILE A 27 0.87 -7.85 -5.84
C ILE A 27 0.16 -8.59 -6.98
N PHE A 28 0.53 -9.85 -7.24
CA PHE A 28 -0.06 -10.66 -8.31
C PHE A 28 -1.44 -11.24 -7.98
N LYS A 29 -1.94 -11.07 -6.76
CA LYS A 29 -3.24 -11.59 -6.33
C LYS A 29 -4.36 -10.60 -6.68
N GLU A 30 -5.10 -10.90 -7.75
CA GLU A 30 -6.16 -10.02 -8.27
C GLU A 30 -7.35 -9.81 -7.32
N ASP A 31 -7.58 -10.74 -6.38
CA ASP A 31 -8.69 -10.69 -5.42
C ASP A 31 -8.25 -10.34 -4.00
N LEU A 32 -7.07 -9.72 -3.82
CA LEU A 32 -6.47 -9.43 -2.51
C LEU A 32 -7.44 -8.72 -1.56
N TYR A 33 -8.24 -7.78 -2.07
CA TYR A 33 -9.23 -7.02 -1.29
C TYR A 33 -10.69 -7.30 -1.66
N LYS A 34 -10.99 -8.31 -2.49
CA LYS A 34 -12.36 -8.57 -3.00
C LYS A 34 -13.41 -8.70 -1.89
N ASN A 35 -13.05 -9.32 -0.77
CA ASN A 35 -13.94 -9.51 0.39
C ASN A 35 -13.86 -8.37 1.44
N LYS A 36 -13.13 -7.30 1.12
CA LYS A 36 -12.94 -6.10 1.96
C LYS A 36 -13.57 -4.86 1.35
N VAL A 37 -13.95 -4.92 0.08
CA VAL A 37 -14.76 -3.88 -0.56
C VAL A 37 -16.18 -4.01 -0.02
N ASP A 38 -16.52 -3.13 0.92
CA ASP A 38 -17.91 -2.96 1.37
C ASP A 38 -18.76 -2.36 0.24
N TYR A 39 -20.06 -2.59 0.30
CA TYR A 39 -21.00 -1.96 -0.62
C TYR A 39 -20.85 -0.44 -0.53
N ILE A 40 -20.56 0.21 -1.65
CA ILE A 40 -20.52 1.67 -1.72
C ILE A 40 -21.98 2.11 -1.68
N ASP A 41 -22.46 2.42 -0.48
CA ASP A 41 -23.77 3.05 -0.32
C ASP A 41 -23.80 4.32 -1.18
N LEU A 42 -24.76 4.40 -2.10
CA LEU A 42 -24.95 5.57 -2.99
C LEU A 42 -25.16 6.88 -2.22
N TYR A 43 -25.46 6.80 -0.93
CA TYR A 43 -25.73 7.92 -0.06
C TYR A 43 -24.80 7.90 1.14
N PHE A 44 -23.85 8.83 1.18
CA PHE A 44 -22.94 8.98 2.31
C PHE A 44 -23.70 9.51 3.52
N LYS A 45 -23.86 8.65 4.53
CA LYS A 45 -24.46 9.02 5.82
C LYS A 45 -23.58 10.01 6.61
N SER A 46 -22.28 10.03 6.33
CA SER A 46 -21.31 11.04 6.78
C SER A 46 -20.05 11.07 5.89
N SER A 47 -19.31 12.19 5.92
CA SER A 47 -18.06 12.36 5.15
C SER A 47 -16.95 11.38 5.57
N GLU A 48 -16.89 11.01 6.86
CA GLU A 48 -15.88 10.08 7.37
C GLU A 48 -16.12 8.64 6.90
N GLN A 49 -17.39 8.21 6.81
CA GLN A 49 -17.74 6.88 6.30
C GLN A 49 -17.44 6.75 4.80
N SER A 50 -17.64 7.82 4.04
CA SER A 50 -17.26 7.90 2.62
C SER A 50 -15.78 7.60 2.42
N PHE A 51 -14.91 8.28 3.17
CA PHE A 51 -13.47 8.13 3.04
C PHE A 51 -12.98 6.71 3.37
N GLU A 52 -13.63 6.06 4.33
CA GLU A 52 -13.29 4.69 4.72
C GLU A 52 -13.66 3.66 3.64
N SER A 53 -14.78 3.85 2.93
CA SER A 53 -15.22 2.98 1.82
C SER A 53 -14.25 2.98 0.64
N PHE A 54 -13.54 4.10 0.39
CA PHE A 54 -12.57 4.20 -0.71
C PHE A 54 -11.21 3.57 -0.42
N VAL A 55 -10.93 3.20 0.82
CA VAL A 55 -9.58 2.71 1.18
C VAL A 55 -9.22 1.43 0.44
N TYR A 56 -10.12 0.44 0.40
CA TYR A 56 -9.84 -0.82 -0.30
C TYR A 56 -9.85 -0.66 -1.83
N PRO A 57 -10.80 0.08 -2.45
CA PRO A 57 -10.71 0.45 -3.87
C PRO A 57 -9.38 1.10 -4.25
N LEU A 58 -8.90 2.09 -3.49
CA LEU A 58 -7.63 2.78 -3.78
C LEU A 58 -6.40 1.86 -3.62
N LEU A 59 -6.45 0.94 -2.64
CA LEU A 59 -5.40 -0.07 -2.49
C LEU A 59 -5.41 -1.05 -3.66
N GLU A 60 -6.59 -1.47 -4.12
CA GLU A 60 -6.73 -2.36 -5.27
C GLU A 60 -6.24 -1.71 -6.57
N GLU A 61 -6.57 -0.44 -6.79
CA GLU A 61 -6.03 0.37 -7.89
C GLU A 61 -4.50 0.46 -7.84
N SER A 62 -3.94 0.77 -6.67
CA SER A 62 -2.49 0.84 -6.47
C SER A 62 -1.81 -0.51 -6.72
N ARG A 63 -2.42 -1.61 -6.28
CA ARG A 63 -1.94 -2.98 -6.54
C ARG A 63 -1.90 -3.27 -8.03
N ALA A 64 -2.97 -2.98 -8.76
CA ALA A 64 -3.05 -3.19 -10.21
C ALA A 64 -1.97 -2.41 -10.97
N GLN A 65 -1.74 -1.15 -10.60
CA GLN A 65 -0.68 -0.32 -11.20
C GLN A 65 0.73 -0.89 -10.95
N ILE A 66 1.01 -1.35 -9.73
CA ILE A 66 2.30 -1.99 -9.40
C ILE A 66 2.46 -3.32 -10.16
N CYS A 67 1.39 -4.13 -10.24
CA CYS A 67 1.39 -5.38 -10.99
C CYS A 67 1.73 -5.15 -12.47
N SER A 68 1.05 -4.20 -13.11
CA SER A 68 1.31 -3.79 -14.49
C SER A 68 2.76 -3.30 -14.68
N SER A 69 3.29 -2.55 -13.71
CA SER A 69 4.69 -2.11 -13.74
C SER A 69 5.67 -3.29 -13.64
N MET A 70 5.36 -4.31 -12.84
CA MET A 70 6.20 -5.51 -12.70
C MET A 70 6.25 -6.34 -13.98
N GLU A 71 5.16 -6.39 -14.75
CA GLU A 71 5.16 -7.02 -16.08
C GLU A 71 6.16 -6.34 -17.01
N ILE A 72 6.18 -5.00 -17.03
CA ILE A 72 7.16 -4.24 -17.81
C ILE A 72 8.58 -4.51 -17.31
N LEU A 73 8.82 -4.42 -16.00
CA LEU A 73 10.13 -4.65 -15.39
C LEU A 73 10.65 -6.06 -15.66
N SER A 74 9.79 -7.08 -15.69
CA SER A 74 10.17 -8.47 -15.96
C SER A 74 10.77 -8.67 -17.35
N SER A 75 10.40 -7.80 -18.31
CA SER A 75 10.90 -7.79 -19.68
C SER A 75 12.03 -6.79 -19.92
N SER A 76 12.32 -5.93 -18.95
CA SER A 76 13.35 -4.89 -19.07
C SER A 76 14.75 -5.51 -18.97
N PRO A 77 15.74 -5.01 -19.75
CA PRO A 77 17.13 -5.33 -19.47
C PRO A 77 17.48 -4.87 -18.05
N TYR A 78 18.23 -5.71 -17.33
CA TYR A 78 18.77 -5.39 -16.01
C TYR A 78 20.26 -5.72 -15.97
N ALA A 79 20.99 -5.01 -15.12
CA ALA A 79 22.41 -5.26 -14.86
C ALA A 79 22.67 -5.19 -13.36
N GLU A 80 23.45 -6.13 -12.87
CA GLU A 80 23.92 -6.13 -11.49
C GLU A 80 25.20 -5.30 -11.38
N VAL A 81 25.27 -4.39 -10.41
CA VAL A 81 26.49 -3.65 -10.10
C VAL A 81 27.35 -4.50 -9.18
N VAL A 82 28.41 -5.10 -9.73
CA VAL A 82 29.29 -6.02 -9.00
C VAL A 82 30.36 -5.29 -8.19
N SER A 83 30.86 -4.16 -8.68
CA SER A 83 31.87 -3.35 -7.99
C SER A 83 31.76 -1.88 -8.36
N LEU A 84 32.18 -1.00 -7.44
CA LEU A 84 32.29 0.44 -7.64
C LEU A 84 33.69 0.88 -7.24
N GLU A 85 34.50 1.28 -8.21
CA GLU A 85 35.84 1.80 -7.95
C GLU A 85 35.82 3.30 -7.74
N LYS A 86 36.36 3.77 -6.61
CA LYS A 86 36.52 5.19 -6.34
C LYS A 86 37.79 5.68 -7.04
N LYS A 87 37.64 6.45 -8.13
CA LYS A 87 38.78 7.23 -8.65
C LYS A 87 39.13 8.34 -7.67
N LEU A 88 40.27 8.21 -7.01
CA LEU A 88 40.96 9.37 -6.44
C LEU A 88 41.56 10.13 -7.62
N SER A 89 41.03 11.32 -7.93
CA SER A 89 41.67 12.23 -8.88
C SER A 89 43.12 12.43 -8.42
N GLN A 90 44.08 11.94 -9.21
CA GLN A 90 45.46 12.34 -9.03
C GLN A 90 45.52 13.84 -9.33
N SER A 91 45.82 14.63 -8.28
CA SER A 91 46.26 16.01 -8.46
C SER A 91 47.50 15.97 -9.33
N CYS A 92 47.49 16.77 -10.41
CA CYS A 92 48.71 17.16 -11.10
C CYS A 92 49.70 17.80 -10.12
#